data_AF-L7UD75-F1
#
_entry.id   AF-L7UD75-F1
#
_cell.length_a   1.000
_cell.length_b   1.000
_cell.length_c   1.000
_cell.angle_alpha   90.00
_cell.angle_beta   90.00
_cell.angle_gamma   90.00
#
_symmetry.space_group_name_H-M   'P 1'
#
loop_
_entity.id
_entity.type
_entity.pdbx_description
1 polymer ?
#
loop_
_entity_poly.entity_id
_entity_poly.type
_entity_poly.pdbx_seq_one_letter_code
_entity_poly.pdbx_strand_id
1 'polypeptide(L)'
;MPPEALSAPPVSDDSPTAWSCTIDTLRAGKECVFESDDSRGAPDAEQDAANRKTMKDLSRVLCTEVVATARDGLSDATLVSLCERRYVSATEQCGLGGGTPVVDAKGRFAAEARGCYRGLATVLQETQLMATVASSCCECAARRGCPGTGDRCYADVSQQLSSPATLACLSERCEDVCSVVLPTTGAGARSAPKSPVKERSPRSGSASL
;
A
#
# COMPACT_ATOMS: atom_id res chain seq x y z
N MET A 1 -29.57 1.52 58.53
CA MET A 1 -29.61 1.01 57.14
C MET A 1 -28.17 0.83 56.69
N PRO A 2 -27.71 -0.40 56.40
CA PRO A 2 -26.36 -0.62 55.88
C PRO A 2 -26.28 -0.18 54.40
N PRO A 3 -25.11 0.20 53.87
CA PRO A 3 -25.00 0.78 52.54
C PRO A 3 -25.07 -0.31 51.46
N GLU A 4 -26.06 -0.23 50.57
CA GLU A 4 -26.31 -1.13 49.43
C GLU A 4 -25.31 -0.97 48.25
N ALA A 5 -24.22 -0.22 48.43
CA ALA A 5 -23.32 0.17 47.34
C ALA A 5 -22.26 -0.90 46.95
N LEU A 6 -22.16 -2.02 47.67
CA LEU A 6 -21.12 -3.05 47.47
C LEU A 6 -21.58 -4.28 46.68
N SER A 7 -22.81 -4.27 46.13
CA SER A 7 -23.41 -5.44 45.48
C SER A 7 -23.80 -5.22 44.01
N ALA A 8 -23.34 -4.13 43.38
CA ALA A 8 -23.52 -3.97 41.94
C ALA A 8 -22.68 -5.06 41.21
N PRO A 9 -23.28 -5.91 40.37
CA PRO A 9 -22.52 -6.84 39.55
C PRO A 9 -21.53 -6.05 38.69
N PRO A 10 -20.31 -6.56 38.45
CA PRO A 10 -19.35 -5.88 37.60
C PRO A 10 -20.00 -5.64 36.23
N VAL A 11 -20.10 -4.37 35.85
CA VAL A 11 -20.51 -4.00 34.50
C VAL A 11 -19.28 -4.20 33.62
N SER A 12 -19.35 -5.12 32.66
CA SER A 12 -18.29 -5.29 31.68
C SER A 12 -18.14 -4.00 30.88
N ASP A 13 -16.94 -3.43 30.86
CA ASP A 13 -16.62 -2.40 29.87
C ASP A 13 -16.46 -3.08 28.52
N ASP A 14 -17.42 -2.75 27.67
CA ASP A 14 -17.68 -3.42 26.44
C ASP A 14 -16.98 -2.73 25.26
N SER A 15 -16.29 -1.61 25.53
CA SER A 15 -15.60 -0.74 24.57
C SER A 15 -14.45 -1.45 23.86
N PRO A 16 -14.01 -0.94 22.67
CA PRO A 16 -12.84 -1.47 22.00
C PRO A 16 -11.60 -1.37 22.89
N THR A 17 -10.87 -2.47 23.05
CA THR A 17 -9.58 -2.42 23.76
C THR A 17 -8.58 -1.61 22.94
N ALA A 18 -7.48 -1.18 23.58
CA ALA A 18 -6.37 -0.49 22.91
C ALA A 18 -5.72 -1.31 21.79
N TRP A 19 -6.00 -2.62 21.72
CA TRP A 19 -5.46 -3.56 20.74
C TRP A 19 -6.50 -4.02 19.73
N SER A 20 -7.75 -3.60 19.84
CA SER A 20 -8.83 -4.05 18.97
C SER A 20 -8.63 -3.59 17.52
N CYS A 21 -8.95 -4.47 16.55
CA CYS A 21 -8.94 -4.10 15.14
C CYS A 21 -10.12 -3.17 14.85
N THR A 22 -9.85 -1.89 14.63
CA THR A 22 -10.81 -0.83 14.33
C THR A 22 -10.41 -0.10 13.05
N ILE A 23 -11.24 0.85 12.61
CA ILE A 23 -10.88 1.76 11.50
C ILE A 23 -9.62 2.56 11.85
N ASP A 24 -9.42 2.91 13.13
CA ASP A 24 -8.24 3.64 13.59
C ASP A 24 -6.96 2.81 13.51
N THR A 25 -7.01 1.53 13.90
CA THR A 25 -5.84 0.65 13.76
C THR A 25 -5.56 0.33 12.29
N LEU A 26 -6.61 0.20 11.47
CA LEU A 26 -6.49 0.01 10.03
C LEU A 26 -5.73 1.18 9.41
N ARG A 27 -6.15 2.40 9.73
CA ARG A 27 -5.51 3.65 9.32
C ARG A 27 -4.06 3.71 9.79
N ALA A 28 -3.80 3.38 11.05
CA ALA A 28 -2.47 3.47 11.64
C ALA A 28 -1.53 2.34 11.19
N GLY A 29 -2.02 1.33 10.48
CA GLY A 29 -1.25 0.16 10.06
C GLY A 29 -0.71 -0.65 11.24
N LYS A 30 -1.34 -0.56 12.42
CA LYS A 30 -0.88 -1.22 13.65
C LYS A 30 -1.39 -2.66 13.72
N GLU A 31 -0.61 -3.51 14.38
CA GLU A 31 -1.09 -4.84 14.79
C GLU A 31 -2.26 -4.70 15.76
N CYS A 32 -3.22 -5.61 15.63
CA CYS A 32 -4.46 -5.58 16.39
C CYS A 32 -5.06 -6.99 16.53
N VAL A 33 -6.05 -7.11 17.42
CA VAL A 33 -6.78 -8.32 17.76
C VAL A 33 -8.25 -8.15 17.35
N PHE A 34 -8.83 -9.19 16.75
CA PHE A 34 -10.25 -9.22 16.42
C PHE A 34 -11.03 -9.69 17.64
N GLU A 35 -11.77 -8.77 18.26
CA GLU A 35 -12.47 -8.95 19.54
C GLU A 35 -13.99 -8.72 19.42
N SER A 36 -14.52 -8.70 18.19
CA SER A 36 -15.97 -8.62 17.99
C SER A 36 -16.62 -9.96 18.37
N ASP A 37 -17.69 -9.87 19.16
CA ASP A 37 -18.49 -11.01 19.62
C ASP A 37 -19.73 -11.27 18.74
N ASP A 38 -19.84 -10.60 17.58
CA ASP A 38 -20.99 -10.74 16.70
C ASP A 38 -21.06 -12.17 16.14
N SER A 39 -22.08 -12.90 16.57
CA SER A 39 -22.32 -14.25 16.09
C SER A 39 -22.77 -14.26 14.64
N ARG A 40 -22.26 -15.22 13.86
CA ARG A 40 -22.62 -15.39 12.46
C ARG A 40 -24.07 -15.81 12.29
N GLY A 41 -24.85 -14.98 11.61
CA GLY A 41 -26.21 -15.24 11.16
C GLY A 41 -26.29 -15.95 9.80
N ALA A 42 -27.53 -16.09 9.31
CA ALA A 42 -27.79 -16.61 7.97
C ALA A 42 -27.29 -15.62 6.89
N PRO A 43 -26.95 -16.11 5.68
CA PRO A 43 -26.55 -15.23 4.58
C PRO A 43 -27.63 -14.21 4.23
N ASP A 44 -27.23 -12.95 4.06
CA ASP A 44 -28.12 -11.83 3.78
C ASP A 44 -27.51 -10.90 2.70
N ALA A 45 -28.17 -10.78 1.55
CA ALA A 45 -27.64 -9.98 0.45
C ALA A 45 -27.61 -8.47 0.74
N GLU A 46 -28.51 -7.96 1.58
CA GLU A 46 -28.56 -6.56 1.98
C GLU A 46 -27.42 -6.24 2.93
N GLN A 47 -27.16 -7.10 3.92
CA GLN A 47 -26.02 -6.95 4.82
C GLN A 47 -24.68 -7.07 4.08
N ASP A 48 -24.58 -7.99 3.12
CA ASP A 48 -23.40 -8.16 2.26
C ASP A 48 -23.09 -6.89 1.45
N ALA A 49 -24.12 -6.27 0.86
CA ALA A 49 -24.01 -5.00 0.17
C ALA A 49 -23.71 -3.83 1.12
N ALA A 50 -24.33 -3.80 2.28
CA ALA A 50 -24.10 -2.78 3.32
C ALA A 50 -22.66 -2.82 3.82
N ASN A 51 -22.10 -4.00 4.06
CA ASN A 51 -20.71 -4.19 4.48
C ASN A 51 -19.73 -3.60 3.45
N ARG A 52 -19.92 -3.90 2.16
CA ARG A 52 -19.09 -3.33 1.09
C ARG A 52 -19.26 -1.83 1.00
N LYS A 53 -20.50 -1.32 1.10
CA LYS A 53 -20.80 0.11 1.03
C LYS A 53 -20.12 0.87 2.16
N THR A 54 -20.22 0.40 3.41
CA THR A 54 -19.57 1.01 4.57
C THR A 54 -18.08 1.19 4.34
N MET A 55 -17.40 0.16 3.83
CA MET A 55 -15.97 0.27 3.52
C MET A 55 -15.70 1.23 2.35
N LYS A 56 -16.51 1.19 1.28
CA LYS A 56 -16.38 2.12 0.15
C LYS A 56 -16.52 3.57 0.58
N ASP A 57 -17.47 3.87 1.47
CA ASP A 57 -17.72 5.22 1.96
C ASP A 57 -16.54 5.77 2.79
N LEU A 58 -15.74 4.90 3.40
CA LEU A 58 -14.52 5.28 4.13
C LEU A 58 -13.30 5.54 3.23
N SER A 59 -13.32 5.06 1.99
CA SER A 59 -12.15 5.05 1.10
C SER A 59 -11.50 6.43 0.94
N ARG A 60 -12.30 7.47 0.66
CA ARG A 60 -11.80 8.83 0.45
C ARG A 60 -11.13 9.42 1.67
N VAL A 61 -11.74 9.26 2.85
CA VAL A 61 -11.20 9.78 4.12
C VAL A 61 -9.87 9.10 4.43
N LEU A 62 -9.85 7.78 4.40
CA LEU A 62 -8.65 6.99 4.72
C LEU A 62 -7.51 7.24 3.72
N CYS A 63 -7.81 7.28 2.42
CA CYS A 63 -6.81 7.55 1.39
C CYS A 63 -6.25 8.97 1.49
N THR A 64 -7.10 9.98 1.74
CA THR A 64 -6.66 11.36 1.94
C THR A 64 -5.72 11.46 3.14
N GLU A 65 -6.10 10.82 4.25
CA GLU A 65 -5.34 10.91 5.49
C GLU A 65 -4.01 10.16 5.44
N VAL A 66 -3.96 8.98 4.81
CA VAL A 66 -2.72 8.23 4.62
C VAL A 66 -1.73 9.00 3.75
N VAL A 67 -2.19 9.62 2.66
CA VAL A 67 -1.36 10.46 1.81
C VAL A 67 -0.86 11.69 2.57
N ALA A 68 -1.74 12.38 3.29
CA ALA A 68 -1.36 13.54 4.08
C ALA A 68 -0.34 13.18 5.18
N THR A 69 -0.53 12.07 5.88
CA THR A 69 0.39 11.59 6.93
C THR A 69 1.77 11.26 6.36
N ALA A 70 1.83 10.63 5.18
CA ALA A 70 3.10 10.30 4.53
C ALA A 70 3.85 11.53 3.99
N ARG A 71 3.15 12.66 3.81
CA ARG A 71 3.68 13.86 3.18
C ARG A 71 3.62 15.09 4.08
N ASP A 72 3.69 14.91 5.40
CA ASP A 72 3.69 16.00 6.39
C ASP A 72 2.54 17.01 6.20
N GLY A 73 1.35 16.52 5.87
CA GLY A 73 0.13 17.29 5.65
C GLY A 73 -0.11 17.74 4.20
N LEU A 74 0.81 17.45 3.26
CA LEU A 74 0.62 17.78 1.85
C LEU A 74 -0.34 16.80 1.15
N SER A 75 -1.29 17.36 0.40
CA SER A 75 -2.22 16.57 -0.41
C SER A 75 -1.61 16.15 -1.75
N ASP A 76 -1.93 14.94 -2.20
CA ASP A 76 -1.63 14.46 -3.55
C ASP A 76 -2.90 13.86 -4.18
N ALA A 77 -3.62 14.65 -4.97
CA ALA A 77 -4.90 14.22 -5.54
C ALA A 77 -4.76 12.99 -6.46
N THR A 78 -3.60 12.83 -7.09
CA THR A 78 -3.29 11.69 -7.97
C THR A 78 -3.18 10.42 -7.15
N LEU A 79 -2.39 10.44 -6.07
CA LEU A 79 -2.27 9.31 -5.16
C LEU A 79 -3.56 9.00 -4.41
N VAL A 80 -4.31 10.02 -3.97
CA VAL A 80 -5.61 9.80 -3.33
C VAL A 80 -6.55 9.08 -4.29
N SER A 81 -6.64 9.53 -5.54
CA SER A 81 -7.48 8.88 -6.56
C SER A 81 -7.03 7.45 -6.87
N LEU A 82 -5.71 7.19 -6.92
CA LEU A 82 -5.16 5.86 -7.11
C LEU A 82 -5.51 4.93 -5.94
N CYS A 83 -5.33 5.42 -4.72
CA CYS A 83 -5.66 4.72 -3.48
C CYS A 83 -7.15 4.38 -3.44
N GLU A 84 -8.04 5.34 -3.70
CA GLU A 84 -9.50 5.13 -3.68
C GLU A 84 -9.92 4.00 -4.62
N ARG A 85 -9.40 3.98 -5.86
CA ARG A 85 -9.73 2.91 -6.81
C ARG A 85 -9.26 1.54 -6.33
N ARG A 86 -8.05 1.44 -5.79
CA ARG A 86 -7.52 0.18 -5.24
C ARG A 86 -8.30 -0.25 -4.00
N TYR A 87 -8.64 0.70 -3.14
CA TYR A 87 -9.38 0.48 -1.90
C TYR A 87 -10.78 -0.05 -2.22
N VAL A 88 -11.52 0.62 -3.11
CA VAL A 88 -12.84 0.19 -3.59
C VAL A 88 -12.77 -1.22 -4.18
N SER A 89 -11.73 -1.55 -4.97
CA SER A 89 -11.56 -2.91 -5.47
C SER A 89 -11.32 -3.93 -4.35
N ALA A 90 -10.58 -3.57 -3.31
CA ALA A 90 -10.34 -4.45 -2.16
C ALA A 90 -11.61 -4.64 -1.30
N THR A 91 -12.53 -3.67 -1.30
CA THR A 91 -13.81 -3.79 -0.55
C THR A 91 -14.70 -4.92 -1.06
N GLU A 92 -14.49 -5.46 -2.26
CA GLU A 92 -15.28 -6.59 -2.76
C GLU A 92 -15.18 -7.83 -1.86
N GLN A 93 -14.09 -7.97 -1.09
CA GLN A 93 -13.89 -9.05 -0.11
C GLN A 93 -14.57 -8.77 1.25
N CYS A 94 -15.14 -7.59 1.44
CA CYS A 94 -15.70 -7.14 2.71
C CYS A 94 -17.16 -7.52 2.92
N GLY A 95 -17.80 -8.17 1.96
CA GLY A 95 -19.21 -8.55 2.07
C GLY A 95 -19.51 -9.60 3.15
N LEU A 96 -18.57 -10.53 3.39
CA LEU A 96 -18.69 -11.63 4.36
C LEU A 96 -19.89 -12.57 4.10
N GLY A 97 -20.47 -12.53 2.90
CA GLY A 97 -21.69 -13.26 2.58
C GLY A 97 -22.91 -12.79 3.38
N GLY A 98 -22.82 -11.62 4.02
CA GLY A 98 -23.90 -10.99 4.79
C GLY A 98 -24.26 -11.66 6.10
N GLY A 99 -23.54 -12.70 6.53
CA GLY A 99 -23.84 -13.39 7.78
C GLY A 99 -23.54 -12.56 9.03
N THR A 100 -22.66 -11.56 8.92
CA THR A 100 -22.22 -10.73 10.05
C THR A 100 -21.90 -9.31 9.54
N PRO A 101 -22.14 -8.25 10.33
CA PRO A 101 -21.60 -6.93 10.06
C PRO A 101 -20.07 -6.96 9.93
N VAL A 102 -19.52 -6.18 9.00
CA VAL A 102 -18.06 -6.06 8.84
C VAL A 102 -17.40 -5.37 10.05
N VAL A 103 -18.13 -4.44 10.66
CA VAL A 103 -17.77 -3.71 11.87
C VAL A 103 -18.97 -3.75 12.81
N ASP A 104 -18.73 -4.08 14.07
CA ASP A 104 -19.76 -4.08 15.12
C ASP A 104 -20.20 -2.65 15.50
N ALA A 105 -21.22 -2.56 16.34
CA ALA A 105 -21.75 -1.27 16.81
C ALA A 105 -20.73 -0.40 17.57
N LYS A 106 -19.60 -0.99 17.98
CA LYS A 106 -18.54 -0.34 18.75
C LYS A 106 -17.34 0.03 17.88
N GLY A 107 -17.40 -0.22 16.57
CA GLY A 107 -16.33 0.14 15.64
C GLY A 107 -15.24 -0.91 15.47
N ARG A 108 -15.44 -2.14 15.97
CA ARG A 108 -14.47 -3.23 15.83
C ARG A 108 -14.80 -4.11 14.65
N PHE A 109 -13.79 -4.52 13.90
CA PHE A 109 -13.95 -5.49 12.83
C PHE A 109 -14.35 -6.87 13.36
N ALA A 110 -15.30 -7.51 12.68
CA ALA A 110 -15.65 -8.91 12.91
C ALA A 110 -14.45 -9.83 12.64
N ALA A 111 -14.33 -10.94 13.35
CA ALA A 111 -13.22 -11.89 13.16
C ALA A 111 -13.18 -12.46 11.73
N GLU A 112 -14.35 -12.67 11.13
CA GLU A 112 -14.56 -13.08 9.75
C GLU A 112 -14.08 -12.02 8.75
N ALA A 113 -14.08 -10.74 9.16
CA ALA A 113 -13.59 -9.62 8.35
C ALA A 113 -12.07 -9.55 8.24
N ARG A 114 -11.31 -10.50 8.82
CA ARG A 114 -9.84 -10.49 8.77
C ARG A 114 -9.27 -10.39 7.36
N GLY A 115 -9.88 -11.07 6.38
CA GLY A 115 -9.47 -10.98 4.97
C GLY A 115 -9.66 -9.57 4.42
N CYS A 116 -10.85 -9.01 4.60
CA CYS A 116 -11.19 -7.62 4.27
C CYS A 116 -10.21 -6.63 4.91
N TYR A 117 -10.05 -6.69 6.24
CA TYR A 117 -9.16 -5.80 6.98
C TYR A 117 -7.73 -5.82 6.42
N ARG A 118 -7.15 -7.01 6.20
CA ARG A 118 -5.81 -7.14 5.64
C ARG A 118 -5.70 -6.61 4.23
N GLY A 119 -6.68 -6.89 3.37
CA GLY A 119 -6.70 -6.36 2.00
C GLY A 119 -6.72 -4.84 1.96
N LEU A 120 -7.55 -4.21 2.80
CA LEU A 120 -7.61 -2.75 2.93
C LEU A 120 -6.32 -2.18 3.53
N ALA A 121 -5.75 -2.82 4.55
CA ALA A 121 -4.49 -2.41 5.17
C ALA A 121 -3.35 -2.42 4.15
N THR A 122 -3.25 -3.45 3.32
CA THR A 122 -2.24 -3.54 2.25
C THR A 122 -2.35 -2.35 1.30
N VAL A 123 -3.56 -1.98 0.86
CA VAL A 123 -3.75 -0.83 -0.04
C VAL A 123 -3.29 0.47 0.60
N LEU A 124 -3.65 0.70 1.87
CA LEU A 124 -3.24 1.89 2.61
C LEU A 124 -1.72 1.93 2.80
N GLN A 125 -1.10 0.82 3.19
CA GLN A 125 0.35 0.71 3.37
C GLN A 125 1.13 0.92 2.06
N GLU A 126 0.69 0.32 0.95
CA GLU A 126 1.29 0.57 -0.38
C GLU A 126 1.16 2.03 -0.79
N THR A 127 0.01 2.65 -0.52
CA THR A 127 -0.21 4.08 -0.81
C THR A 127 0.71 4.95 0.02
N GLN A 128 0.84 4.66 1.31
CA GLN A 128 1.76 5.36 2.21
C GLN A 128 3.21 5.24 1.72
N LEU A 129 3.63 4.05 1.31
CA LEU A 129 4.94 3.82 0.74
C LEU A 129 5.16 4.66 -0.52
N MET A 130 4.23 4.59 -1.49
CA MET A 130 4.28 5.40 -2.72
C MET A 130 4.35 6.90 -2.40
N ALA A 131 3.56 7.35 -1.42
CA ALA A 131 3.54 8.74 -1.01
C ALA A 131 4.89 9.20 -0.44
N THR A 132 5.52 8.39 0.40
CA THR A 132 6.82 8.68 1.01
C THR A 132 7.96 8.66 0.00
N VAL A 133 7.99 7.67 -0.90
CA VAL A 133 9.17 7.42 -1.75
C VAL A 133 9.09 8.05 -3.13
N ALA A 134 7.90 8.12 -3.73
CA ALA A 134 7.75 8.46 -5.15
C ALA A 134 7.20 9.87 -5.40
N SER A 135 6.50 10.50 -4.44
CA SER A 135 5.77 11.75 -4.68
C SER A 135 6.63 12.89 -5.23
N SER A 136 7.70 13.26 -4.52
CA SER A 136 8.57 14.37 -4.94
C SER A 136 9.19 14.12 -6.32
N CYS A 137 9.58 12.87 -6.57
CA CYS A 137 10.15 12.47 -7.86
C CYS A 137 9.10 12.56 -8.99
N CYS A 138 7.90 12.02 -8.78
CA CYS A 138 6.82 12.02 -9.76
C CYS A 138 6.25 13.41 -10.04
N GLU A 139 6.20 14.29 -9.03
CA GLU A 139 5.85 15.69 -9.21
C GLU A 139 6.89 16.42 -10.07
N CYS A 140 8.18 16.19 -9.83
CA CYS A 140 9.23 16.75 -10.68
C CYS A 140 9.15 16.21 -12.11
N ALA A 141 8.97 14.89 -12.25
CA ALA A 141 8.81 14.23 -13.56
C ALA A 141 7.67 14.86 -14.37
N ALA A 142 6.52 15.10 -13.73
CA ALA A 142 5.37 15.76 -14.34
C ALA A 142 5.68 17.21 -14.75
N ARG A 143 6.31 17.99 -13.87
CA ARG A 143 6.69 19.39 -14.15
C ARG A 143 7.74 19.52 -15.26
N ARG A 144 8.66 18.55 -15.37
CA ARG A 144 9.76 18.53 -16.34
C ARG A 144 9.41 17.83 -17.65
N GLY A 145 8.21 17.27 -17.77
CA GLY A 145 7.72 16.59 -18.97
C GLY A 145 8.41 15.25 -19.23
N CYS A 146 8.80 14.52 -18.19
CA CYS A 146 9.38 13.19 -18.36
C CYS A 146 8.32 12.17 -18.86
N PRO A 147 8.73 11.12 -19.60
CA PRO A 147 7.81 10.07 -20.03
C PRO A 147 7.39 9.18 -18.85
N GLY A 148 6.15 8.67 -18.88
CA GLY A 148 5.64 7.76 -17.84
C GLY A 148 5.12 8.45 -16.58
N THR A 149 4.49 9.63 -16.71
CA THR A 149 3.94 10.42 -15.59
C THR A 149 2.54 9.97 -15.16
N GLY A 150 2.01 10.60 -14.11
CA GLY A 150 0.70 10.27 -13.52
C GLY A 150 0.76 9.04 -12.62
N ASP A 151 -0.36 8.32 -12.52
CA ASP A 151 -0.50 7.14 -11.64
C ASP A 151 0.58 6.08 -11.84
N ARG A 152 1.03 5.91 -13.10
CA ARG A 152 2.08 4.94 -13.45
C ARG A 152 3.44 5.30 -12.85
N CYS A 153 3.75 6.59 -12.72
CA CYS A 153 5.01 7.01 -12.11
C CYS A 153 5.12 6.50 -10.68
N TYR A 154 4.07 6.63 -9.86
CA TYR A 154 4.10 6.19 -8.47
C TYR A 154 4.34 4.68 -8.35
N ALA A 155 3.65 3.87 -9.16
CA ALA A 155 3.87 2.43 -9.20
C ALA A 155 5.28 2.07 -9.71
N ASP A 156 5.71 2.63 -10.84
CA ASP A 156 6.98 2.27 -11.48
C ASP A 156 8.19 2.75 -10.67
N VAL A 157 8.10 3.90 -10.00
CA VAL A 157 9.17 4.43 -9.15
C VAL A 157 9.24 3.66 -7.83
N SER A 158 8.10 3.43 -7.16
CA SER A 158 8.10 2.67 -5.89
C SER A 158 8.54 1.22 -6.05
N GLN A 159 8.29 0.60 -7.20
CA GLN A 159 8.67 -0.78 -7.50
C GLN A 159 9.99 -0.91 -8.26
N GLN A 160 10.67 0.21 -8.57
CA GLN A 160 11.91 0.24 -9.37
C GLN A 160 11.76 -0.38 -10.77
N LEU A 161 10.58 -0.23 -11.38
CA LEU A 161 10.22 -0.74 -12.71
C LEU A 161 10.22 0.35 -13.80
N SER A 162 10.77 1.53 -13.51
CA SER A 162 10.80 2.65 -14.44
C SER A 162 11.58 2.32 -15.71
N SER A 163 11.05 2.75 -16.86
CA SER A 163 11.71 2.52 -18.16
C SER A 163 13.07 3.25 -18.24
N PRO A 164 14.03 2.79 -19.06
CA PRO A 164 15.32 3.47 -19.22
C PRO A 164 15.20 4.93 -19.67
N ALA A 165 14.22 5.24 -20.53
CA ALA A 165 13.95 6.60 -20.99
C ALA A 165 13.40 7.49 -19.85
N THR A 166 12.56 6.93 -18.99
CA THR A 166 12.07 7.61 -17.79
C THR A 166 13.22 7.87 -16.83
N LEU A 167 14.02 6.84 -16.51
CA LEU A 167 15.17 6.95 -15.60
C LEU A 167 16.17 8.01 -16.07
N ALA A 168 16.51 8.04 -17.36
CA ALA A 168 17.41 9.06 -17.91
C ALA A 168 16.85 10.49 -17.71
N CYS A 169 15.56 10.70 -17.96
CA CYS A 169 14.93 12.00 -17.72
C CYS A 169 14.94 12.38 -16.24
N LEU A 170 14.64 11.43 -15.35
CA LEU A 170 14.66 11.65 -13.90
C LEU A 170 16.07 11.99 -13.40
N SER A 171 17.10 11.28 -13.87
CA SER A 171 18.48 11.56 -13.51
C SER A 171 19.00 12.88 -14.07
N GLU A 172 18.52 13.34 -15.23
CA GLU A 172 18.98 14.60 -15.82
C GLU A 172 18.25 15.83 -15.25
N ARG A 173 16.96 15.69 -14.89
CA ARG A 173 16.08 16.83 -14.62
C ARG A 173 15.54 16.89 -13.19
N CYS A 174 15.65 15.79 -12.44
CA CYS A 174 15.05 15.61 -11.12
C CYS A 174 15.99 14.85 -10.17
N GLU A 175 17.30 14.86 -10.41
CA GLU A 175 18.29 14.08 -9.64
C GLU A 175 18.20 14.35 -8.14
N ASP A 176 18.06 15.62 -7.77
CA ASP A 176 17.98 16.08 -6.39
C ASP A 176 16.81 15.45 -5.62
N VAL A 177 15.64 15.39 -6.24
CA VAL A 177 14.41 14.84 -5.63
C VAL A 177 14.23 13.34 -5.85
N CYS A 178 14.84 12.77 -6.89
CA CYS A 178 14.73 11.36 -7.24
C CYS A 178 15.92 10.52 -6.75
N SER A 179 16.93 11.11 -6.10
CA SER A 179 18.17 10.43 -5.69
C SER A 179 17.95 9.15 -4.89
N VAL A 180 16.91 9.08 -4.06
CA VAL A 180 16.57 7.90 -3.23
C VAL A 180 15.98 6.75 -4.05
N VAL A 181 15.36 7.05 -5.20
CA VAL A 181 14.66 6.08 -6.05
C VAL A 181 15.39 5.76 -7.34
N LEU A 182 16.37 6.59 -7.73
CA LEU A 182 17.24 6.31 -8.86
C LEU A 182 18.17 5.13 -8.53
N PRO A 183 18.30 4.13 -9.43
CA PRO A 183 19.25 3.06 -9.23
C PRO A 183 20.65 3.65 -9.15
N THR A 184 21.36 3.39 -8.04
CA THR A 184 22.73 3.83 -7.88
C THR A 184 23.56 3.20 -8.99
N THR A 185 24.21 4.02 -9.80
CA THR A 185 24.98 3.63 -11.00
C THR A 185 26.24 2.77 -10.71
N GLY A 186 26.32 2.11 -9.54
CA GLY A 186 27.49 1.38 -9.05
C GLY A 186 27.35 -0.13 -8.84
N ALA A 187 26.17 -0.74 -8.97
CA ALA A 187 25.99 -2.17 -8.66
C ALA A 187 25.25 -2.93 -9.77
N GLY A 188 25.80 -2.93 -11.01
CA GLY A 188 25.11 -3.67 -12.07
C GLY A 188 25.71 -3.66 -13.47
N ALA A 189 26.77 -2.89 -13.75
CA ALA A 189 27.57 -3.11 -14.95
C ALA A 189 28.41 -4.38 -14.74
N ARG A 190 27.75 -5.55 -14.72
CA ARG A 190 28.41 -6.81 -15.06
C ARG A 190 28.88 -6.64 -16.49
N SER A 191 30.16 -6.33 -16.64
CA SER A 191 30.90 -6.48 -17.88
C SER A 191 30.43 -7.77 -18.53
N ALA A 192 29.74 -7.65 -19.68
CA ALA A 192 29.42 -8.79 -20.50
C ALA A 192 30.71 -9.59 -20.69
N PRO A 193 30.72 -10.92 -20.46
CA PRO A 193 31.90 -11.72 -20.73
C PRO A 193 32.20 -11.57 -22.22
N LYS A 194 33.32 -10.92 -22.53
CA LYS A 194 33.85 -10.86 -23.90
C LYS A 194 34.04 -12.32 -24.32
N SER A 195 33.24 -12.78 -25.28
CA SER A 195 33.43 -14.07 -25.93
C SER A 195 34.90 -14.20 -26.33
N PRO A 196 35.57 -15.32 -26.04
CA PRO A 196 36.93 -15.53 -26.52
C PRO A 196 36.87 -15.60 -28.05
N VAL A 197 37.45 -14.59 -28.69
CA VAL A 197 37.78 -14.61 -30.12
C VAL A 197 38.69 -15.81 -30.31
N LYS A 198 38.17 -16.81 -31.02
CA LYS A 198 38.88 -18.02 -31.42
C LYS A 198 39.99 -17.58 -32.39
N GLU A 199 41.19 -17.39 -31.85
CA GLU A 199 42.39 -17.07 -32.59
C GLU A 199 42.62 -18.13 -33.67
N ARG A 200 42.51 -17.68 -34.91
CA ARG A 200 42.70 -18.46 -36.12
C ARG A 200 44.21 -18.53 -36.33
N SER A 201 44.81 -19.69 -36.05
CA SER A 201 46.23 -19.95 -36.27
C SER A 201 46.68 -19.52 -37.68
N PRO A 202 47.70 -18.67 -37.82
CA PRO A 202 48.31 -18.44 -39.11
C PRO A 202 49.30 -19.57 -39.42
N ARG A 203 49.09 -20.20 -40.58
CA ARG A 203 50.16 -20.85 -41.33
C ARG A 203 51.28 -19.83 -41.56
N SER A 204 52.51 -20.15 -41.16
CA SER A 204 53.71 -19.63 -41.82
C SER A 204 54.78 -20.70 -41.79
N GLY A 205 55.22 -21.11 -42.97
CA GLY A 205 56.28 -22.09 -43.14
C GLY A 205 57.68 -21.48 -43.16
N SER A 206 58.63 -22.38 -43.39
CA SER A 206 59.95 -22.19 -43.99
C SER A 206 61.16 -22.00 -43.05
N ALA A 207 61.90 -23.10 -42.90
CA ALA A 207 63.28 -23.31 -43.36
C ALA A 207 64.50 -22.65 -42.66
N SER A 208 65.46 -23.55 -42.38
CA SER A 208 66.92 -23.44 -42.46
C SER A 208 67.70 -22.78 -41.32
N LEU A 209 68.50 -23.58 -40.61
CA LEU A 209 69.97 -23.67 -40.73
C LEU A 209 70.47 -25.01 -40.16
#